data_AF-A0A1T4V4D7-F1
#
_entry.id   AF-A0A1T4V4D7-F1
#
_cell.length_a   1.000
_cell.length_b   1.000
_cell.length_c   1.000
_cell.angle_alpha   90.00
_cell.angle_beta   90.00
_cell.angle_gamma   90.00
#
_symmetry.space_group_name_H-M   'P 1'
#
loop_
_entity.id
_entity.type
_entity.pdbx_description
1 polymer ?
#
loop_
_entity_poly.entity_id
_entity_poly.type
_entity_poly.pdbx_seq_one_letter_code
_entity_poly.pdbx_strand_id
1 'polypeptide(L)'
;MSYGLQIASLVIIFIVVMEFYRYRRLNLLTTKMFEVLIFLSVTSILFKSLCIFFYYNPEHFTILSAKLIHQLFYVTVNINIWMIYMYIDLRTRSIKNYTTPQFVLRILPLFLSFLMVLLGDINYYCEPDAAYAYGIIPLSSYFAFPCYFLMIVFLLLRSDQFKEKQYHFEFTLFLSIWLVTALVQYLCPYMHLSSASSCVAVLFYYLIFENPKDHTDKDISSAFSRYAFEYTVQEFFKLRRHFWVINFSLQNVEAIRSTYGQKACIECLEKAIQTIPEFKSYNIFRTLEYSFGFIINSKEELNNLYGSYKLSDRTLFLTDYMVAPSFSVCSIECPAIVSSSEGLISLLAFCKNGVESKSGSSIQIIDKSTAEKRNYITAVESLLQKAVDEDGFEVYYQPIVNSITHKCVYFEALV
;
A
#
# COMPACT_ATOMS: atom_id res chain seq x y z
N MET A 1 -3.79 17.50 -37.92
CA MET A 1 -3.42 16.20 -37.30
C MET A 1 -4.01 16.11 -35.90
N SER A 2 -5.19 15.53 -35.72
CA SER A 2 -5.94 15.61 -34.44
C SER A 2 -5.85 14.37 -33.54
N TYR A 3 -5.31 13.25 -34.02
CA TYR A 3 -5.29 11.96 -33.30
C TYR A 3 -3.99 11.62 -32.56
N GLY A 4 -2.92 12.38 -32.82
CA GLY A 4 -1.57 12.02 -32.33
C GLY A 4 -1.53 11.90 -30.79
N LEU A 5 -2.23 12.80 -30.10
CA LEU A 5 -2.27 12.81 -28.63
C LEU A 5 -3.01 11.60 -28.04
N GLN A 6 -4.12 11.18 -28.68
CA GLN A 6 -4.95 10.07 -28.23
C GLN A 6 -4.22 8.74 -28.45
N ILE A 7 -3.59 8.58 -29.61
CA ILE A 7 -2.78 7.40 -29.94
C ILE A 7 -1.60 7.30 -28.96
N ALA A 8 -0.85 8.39 -28.75
CA ALA A 8 0.26 8.40 -27.79
C ALA A 8 -0.21 8.05 -26.37
N SER A 9 -1.34 8.61 -25.92
CA SER A 9 -1.92 8.32 -24.61
C SER A 9 -2.31 6.84 -24.46
N LEU A 10 -2.91 6.24 -25.50
CA LEU A 10 -3.26 4.82 -25.50
C LEU A 10 -2.03 3.92 -25.45
N VAL A 11 -0.98 4.24 -26.23
CA VAL A 11 0.27 3.47 -26.21
C VAL A 11 0.91 3.49 -24.83
N ILE A 12 0.97 4.65 -24.17
CA ILE A 12 1.53 4.76 -22.82
C ILE A 12 0.70 3.97 -21.81
N ILE A 13 -0.63 4.10 -21.82
CA ILE A 13 -1.49 3.33 -20.91
C ILE A 13 -1.36 1.83 -21.18
N PHE A 14 -1.23 1.42 -22.44
CA PHE A 14 -1.02 0.02 -22.79
C PHE A 14 0.28 -0.53 -22.19
N ILE A 15 1.38 0.23 -22.23
CA ILE A 15 2.64 -0.13 -21.56
C ILE A 15 2.41 -0.27 -20.05
N VAL A 16 1.71 0.68 -19.42
CA VAL A 16 1.38 0.62 -17.98
C VAL A 16 0.55 -0.63 -17.67
N VAL A 17 -0.44 -0.98 -18.48
CA VAL A 17 -1.24 -2.20 -18.32
C VAL A 17 -0.35 -3.44 -18.40
N MET A 18 0.49 -3.56 -19.43
CA MET A 18 1.39 -4.70 -19.57
C MET A 18 2.30 -4.85 -18.35
N GLU A 19 2.93 -3.77 -17.92
CA GLU A 19 3.81 -3.75 -16.75
C GLU A 19 3.04 -4.06 -15.45
N PHE A 20 1.84 -3.53 -15.29
CA PHE A 20 1.02 -3.74 -14.10
C PHE A 20 0.56 -5.20 -13.96
N TYR A 21 0.15 -5.85 -15.05
CA TYR A 21 -0.30 -7.24 -15.04
C TYR A 21 0.84 -8.28 -15.13
N ARG A 22 2.07 -7.87 -15.46
CA ARG A 22 3.23 -8.77 -15.54
C ARG A 22 3.64 -9.36 -14.18
N TYR A 23 3.46 -8.60 -13.11
CA TYR A 23 3.95 -8.94 -11.78
C TYR A 23 2.84 -9.41 -10.83
N ARG A 24 3.22 -10.11 -9.75
CA ARG A 24 2.27 -10.52 -8.70
C ARG A 24 1.74 -9.28 -7.97
N ARG A 25 0.43 -9.21 -7.77
CA ARG A 25 -0.25 -8.04 -7.19
C ARG A 25 -0.91 -8.36 -5.86
N LEU A 26 -0.99 -7.36 -5.00
CA LEU A 26 -1.75 -7.44 -3.75
C LEU A 26 -3.24 -7.23 -4.05
N ASN A 27 -4.09 -8.04 -3.42
CA ASN A 27 -5.54 -7.94 -3.59
C ASN A 27 -6.14 -6.92 -2.59
N LEU A 28 -5.73 -5.65 -2.73
CA LEU A 28 -6.10 -4.55 -1.85
C LEU A 28 -7.18 -3.65 -2.48
N LEU A 29 -7.88 -2.87 -1.66
CA LEU A 29 -8.92 -1.95 -2.14
C LEU A 29 -8.31 -0.88 -3.06
N THR A 30 -7.14 -0.34 -2.72
CA THR A 30 -6.48 0.68 -3.53
C THR A 30 -6.05 0.13 -4.89
N THR A 31 -5.53 -1.09 -4.93
CA THR A 31 -5.13 -1.76 -6.17
C THR A 31 -6.34 -2.05 -7.07
N LYS A 32 -7.48 -2.47 -6.50
CA LYS A 32 -8.73 -2.62 -7.27
C LYS A 32 -9.24 -1.29 -7.83
N MET A 33 -9.15 -0.22 -7.04
CA MET A 33 -9.53 1.11 -7.52
C MET A 33 -8.64 1.58 -8.66
N PHE A 34 -7.34 1.28 -8.59
CA PHE A 34 -6.42 1.59 -9.67
C PHE A 34 -6.70 0.77 -10.94
N GLU A 35 -7.07 -0.52 -10.83
CA GLU A 35 -7.56 -1.31 -11.96
C GLU A 35 -8.77 -0.67 -12.65
N VAL A 36 -9.75 -0.23 -11.85
CA VAL A 36 -10.94 0.47 -12.36
C VAL A 36 -10.56 1.80 -13.01
N LEU A 37 -9.63 2.57 -12.43
CA LEU A 37 -9.14 3.82 -13.00
C LEU A 37 -8.45 3.62 -14.36
N ILE A 38 -7.63 2.58 -14.51
CA ILE A 38 -7.02 2.19 -15.79
C ILE A 38 -8.11 1.90 -16.81
N PHE A 39 -9.07 1.02 -16.46
CA PHE A 39 -10.15 0.62 -17.36
C PHE A 39 -10.94 1.84 -17.85
N LEU A 40 -11.41 2.68 -16.92
CA LEU A 40 -12.15 3.89 -17.24
C LEU A 40 -11.33 4.90 -18.05
N SER A 41 -10.02 4.99 -17.80
CA SER A 41 -9.13 5.87 -18.57
C SER A 41 -8.99 5.42 -20.02
N VAL A 42 -8.79 4.11 -20.26
CA VAL A 42 -8.79 3.54 -21.62
C VAL A 42 -10.11 3.80 -22.32
N THR A 43 -11.23 3.48 -21.68
CA THR A 43 -12.57 3.72 -22.22
C THR A 43 -12.81 5.20 -22.55
N SER A 44 -12.36 6.13 -21.68
CA SER A 44 -12.50 7.56 -21.92
C SER A 44 -11.71 8.04 -23.14
N ILE A 45 -10.52 7.50 -23.38
CA ILE A 45 -9.69 7.87 -24.54
C ILE A 45 -10.27 7.30 -25.83
N LEU A 46 -10.85 6.09 -25.78
CA LEU A 46 -11.58 5.51 -26.91
C LEU A 46 -12.79 6.37 -27.29
N PHE A 47 -13.64 6.75 -26.33
CA PHE A 47 -14.76 7.66 -26.59
C PHE A 47 -14.29 9.02 -27.09
N LYS A 48 -13.19 9.56 -26.56
CA LYS A 48 -12.64 10.83 -27.05
C LYS A 48 -12.16 10.73 -28.50
N SER A 49 -11.54 9.61 -28.88
CA SER A 49 -11.10 9.36 -30.25
C SER A 49 -12.31 9.29 -31.21
N LEU A 50 -13.41 8.68 -30.76
CA LEU A 50 -14.68 8.68 -31.50
C LEU A 50 -15.31 10.08 -31.59
N CYS A 51 -15.29 10.88 -30.52
CA CYS A 51 -15.73 12.29 -30.58
C CYS A 51 -14.98 13.08 -31.65
N ILE A 52 -13.65 12.90 -31.72
CA ILE A 52 -12.82 13.57 -32.72
C ILE A 52 -13.16 13.08 -34.12
N PHE A 53 -13.40 11.79 -34.30
CA PHE A 53 -13.87 11.23 -35.58
C PHE A 53 -15.16 11.85 -36.07
N PHE A 54 -16.09 12.16 -35.17
CA PHE A 54 -17.33 12.83 -35.52
C PHE A 54 -17.14 14.30 -35.89
N TYR A 55 -16.17 15.00 -35.30
CA TYR A 55 -15.87 16.37 -35.71
C TYR A 55 -15.38 16.48 -37.15
N TYR A 56 -14.55 15.53 -37.60
CA TYR A 56 -13.96 15.55 -38.95
C TYR A 56 -14.82 14.86 -40.01
N ASN A 57 -15.82 14.06 -39.62
CA ASN A 57 -16.73 13.37 -40.55
C ASN A 57 -18.21 13.63 -40.19
N PRO A 58 -18.66 14.90 -40.13
CA PRO A 58 -20.02 15.23 -39.68
C PRO A 58 -21.11 14.66 -40.59
N GLU A 59 -20.83 14.44 -41.88
CA GLU A 59 -21.79 13.97 -42.88
C GLU A 59 -22.25 12.53 -42.66
N HIS A 60 -21.47 11.72 -41.93
CA HIS A 60 -21.71 10.29 -41.79
C HIS A 60 -22.52 9.94 -40.52
N PHE A 61 -22.78 10.92 -39.65
CA PHE A 61 -23.36 10.68 -38.31
C PHE A 61 -24.57 11.55 -38.02
N THR A 62 -25.53 10.99 -37.30
CA THR A 62 -26.68 11.75 -36.79
C THR A 62 -26.29 12.54 -35.55
N ILE A 63 -26.94 13.69 -35.33
CA ILE A 63 -26.74 14.53 -34.13
C ILE A 63 -26.95 13.71 -32.85
N LEU A 64 -27.91 12.79 -32.84
CA LEU A 64 -28.19 11.91 -31.71
C LEU A 64 -27.00 10.98 -31.41
N SER A 65 -26.44 10.32 -32.43
CA SER A 65 -25.26 9.45 -32.26
C SER A 65 -24.06 10.23 -31.74
N ALA A 66 -23.84 11.45 -32.26
CA ALA A 66 -22.78 12.33 -31.79
C ALA A 66 -22.96 12.76 -30.34
N LYS A 67 -24.19 13.11 -29.94
CA LYS A 67 -24.53 13.45 -28.56
C LYS A 67 -24.28 12.27 -27.61
N LEU A 68 -24.72 11.06 -27.95
CA LEU A 68 -24.55 9.88 -27.10
C LEU A 68 -23.07 9.56 -26.83
N ILE A 69 -22.21 9.59 -27.85
CA ILE A 69 -20.78 9.35 -27.68
C ILE A 69 -20.13 10.42 -26.79
N HIS A 70 -20.51 11.69 -26.95
CA HIS A 70 -20.03 12.76 -26.07
C HIS A 70 -20.52 12.58 -24.62
N GLN A 71 -21.77 12.16 -24.42
CA GLN A 71 -22.29 11.86 -23.08
C GLN A 71 -21.49 10.73 -22.43
N LEU A 72 -21.22 9.63 -23.15
CA LEU A 72 -20.39 8.53 -22.66
C LEU A 72 -18.97 9.00 -22.32
N PHE A 73 -18.36 9.83 -23.17
CA PHE A 73 -17.07 10.44 -22.90
C PHE A 73 -17.09 11.24 -21.59
N TYR A 74 -17.99 12.21 -21.43
CA TYR A 74 -18.04 13.07 -20.24
C TYR A 74 -18.45 12.31 -18.97
N VAL A 75 -19.31 11.28 -19.07
CA VAL A 75 -19.59 10.35 -17.96
C VAL A 75 -18.31 9.68 -17.49
N THR A 76 -17.54 9.06 -18.40
CA THR A 76 -16.30 8.37 -18.02
C THR A 76 -15.25 9.32 -17.44
N VAL A 77 -15.14 10.55 -17.96
CA VAL A 77 -14.26 11.58 -17.41
C VAL A 77 -14.68 12.00 -15.99
N ASN A 78 -15.97 12.23 -15.75
CA ASN A 78 -16.47 12.61 -14.43
C ASN A 78 -16.27 11.50 -13.39
N ILE A 79 -16.46 10.23 -13.78
CA ILE A 79 -16.12 9.09 -12.92
C ILE A 79 -14.61 9.04 -12.65
N ASN A 80 -13.75 9.27 -13.66
CA ASN A 80 -12.30 9.31 -13.46
C ASN A 80 -11.87 10.39 -12.46
N ILE A 81 -12.40 11.61 -12.58
CA ILE A 81 -12.14 12.71 -11.63
C ILE A 81 -12.53 12.29 -10.20
N TRP A 82 -13.70 11.67 -10.03
CA TRP A 82 -14.14 11.16 -8.74
C TRP A 82 -13.26 10.01 -8.21
N MET A 83 -12.83 9.10 -9.08
CA MET A 83 -11.93 7.99 -8.72
C MET A 83 -10.57 8.49 -8.23
N ILE A 84 -10.00 9.50 -8.89
CA ILE A 84 -8.77 10.19 -8.48
C ILE A 84 -8.95 10.78 -7.06
N TYR A 85 -10.05 11.50 -6.83
CA TYR A 85 -10.38 12.03 -5.51
C TYR A 85 -10.50 10.92 -4.45
N MET A 86 -11.30 9.89 -4.72
CA MET A 86 -11.54 8.79 -3.78
C MET A 86 -10.25 8.04 -3.45
N TYR A 87 -9.35 7.88 -4.43
CA TYR A 87 -8.06 7.25 -4.23
C TYR A 87 -7.21 8.06 -3.23
N ILE A 88 -7.11 9.38 -3.42
CA ILE A 88 -6.32 10.26 -2.54
C ILE A 88 -6.95 10.32 -1.14
N ASP A 89 -8.28 10.41 -1.04
CA ASP A 89 -9.00 10.42 0.24
C ASP A 89 -8.79 9.12 1.03
N LEU A 90 -8.82 7.95 0.37
CA LEU A 90 -8.56 6.66 1.02
C LEU A 90 -7.12 6.48 1.47
N ARG A 91 -6.15 7.09 0.76
CA ARG A 91 -4.72 7.03 1.13
C ARG A 91 -4.44 7.92 2.34
N THR A 92 -4.94 9.15 2.32
CA THR A 92 -4.69 10.18 3.35
C THR A 92 -5.46 9.92 4.66
N ARG A 93 -6.55 9.14 4.62
CA ARG A 93 -7.36 8.84 5.81
C ARG A 93 -6.70 7.80 6.71
N SER A 94 -6.83 8.03 8.02
CA SER A 94 -6.47 7.07 9.08
C SER A 94 -7.49 5.93 9.23
N ILE A 95 -8.76 6.18 8.92
CA ILE A 95 -9.84 5.19 8.96
C ILE A 95 -10.62 5.28 7.65
N LYS A 96 -10.73 4.15 6.93
CA LYS A 96 -11.35 4.06 5.59
C LYS A 96 -12.88 3.92 5.63
N ASN A 97 -13.49 3.76 6.80
CA ASN A 97 -14.94 3.65 6.94
C ASN A 97 -15.61 5.04 6.89
N TYR A 98 -16.56 5.20 5.97
CA TYR A 98 -17.31 6.45 5.81
C TYR A 98 -18.57 6.47 6.66
N THR A 99 -18.86 7.61 7.28
CA THR A 99 -20.20 7.88 7.80
C THR A 99 -21.12 8.29 6.64
N THR A 100 -22.44 8.05 6.78
CA THR A 100 -23.44 8.43 5.77
C THR A 100 -23.31 9.87 5.25
N PRO A 101 -23.19 10.93 6.09
CA PRO A 101 -23.07 12.29 5.58
C PRO A 101 -21.74 12.51 4.83
N GLN A 102 -20.65 11.88 5.28
CA GLN A 102 -19.36 11.96 4.60
C GLN A 102 -19.40 11.30 3.22
N PHE A 103 -20.12 10.20 3.09
CA PHE A 103 -20.30 9.50 1.82
C PHE A 103 -21.17 10.32 0.85
N VAL A 104 -22.27 10.89 1.33
CA VAL A 104 -23.15 11.75 0.52
C VAL A 104 -22.39 12.96 -0.03
N LEU A 105 -21.60 13.66 0.81
CA LEU A 105 -20.80 14.81 0.37
C LEU A 105 -19.81 14.44 -0.77
N ARG A 106 -19.27 13.22 -0.75
CA ARG A 106 -18.30 12.73 -1.75
C ARG A 106 -18.92 12.35 -3.08
N ILE A 107 -20.20 11.97 -3.07
CA ILE A 107 -20.93 11.54 -4.27
C ILE A 107 -21.72 12.69 -4.89
N LEU A 108 -22.10 13.69 -4.09
CA LEU A 108 -22.94 14.79 -4.54
C LEU A 108 -22.41 15.51 -5.80
N PRO A 109 -21.12 15.90 -5.91
CA PRO A 109 -20.63 16.54 -7.12
C PRO A 109 -20.67 15.61 -8.35
N LEU A 110 -20.44 14.31 -8.15
CA LEU A 110 -20.55 13.31 -9.22
C LEU A 110 -22.00 13.22 -9.68
N PHE A 111 -22.95 13.06 -8.76
CA PHE A 111 -24.39 12.98 -9.08
C PHE A 111 -24.88 14.22 -9.85
N LEU A 112 -24.50 15.42 -9.41
CA LEU A 112 -24.84 16.67 -10.11
C LEU A 112 -24.21 16.72 -11.50
N SER A 113 -22.94 16.30 -11.65
CA SER A 113 -22.28 16.25 -12.97
C SER A 113 -22.98 15.26 -13.92
N PHE A 114 -23.48 14.13 -13.40
CA PHE A 114 -24.27 13.17 -14.20
C PHE A 114 -25.58 13.78 -14.68
N LEU A 115 -26.28 14.52 -13.81
CA LEU A 115 -27.52 15.20 -14.18
C LEU A 115 -27.28 16.22 -15.31
N MET A 116 -26.17 16.98 -15.23
CA MET A 116 -25.75 17.90 -16.29
C MET A 116 -25.46 17.17 -17.61
N VAL A 117 -24.83 15.99 -17.58
CA VAL A 117 -24.56 15.21 -18.81
C VAL A 117 -25.85 14.65 -19.43
N LEU A 118 -26.78 14.17 -18.61
CA LEU A 118 -28.03 13.55 -19.10
C LEU A 118 -29.02 14.59 -19.64
N LEU A 119 -29.22 15.69 -18.92
CA LEU A 119 -30.19 16.73 -19.27
C LEU A 119 -29.61 17.84 -20.14
N GLY A 120 -28.28 17.90 -20.26
CA GLY A 120 -27.58 18.98 -20.93
C GLY A 120 -27.75 19.00 -22.45
N ASP A 121 -27.60 20.20 -23.00
CA ASP A 121 -27.41 20.45 -24.41
C ASP A 121 -25.93 20.33 -24.80
N ILE A 122 -25.70 20.11 -26.09
CA ILE A 122 -24.37 20.11 -26.69
C ILE A 122 -24.46 20.76 -28.06
N ASN A 123 -23.58 21.72 -28.29
CA ASN A 123 -23.39 22.40 -29.55
C ASN A 123 -21.94 22.19 -30.00
N TYR A 124 -21.71 22.32 -31.30
CA TYR A 124 -20.44 21.99 -31.93
C TYR A 124 -19.92 23.19 -32.69
N TYR A 125 -18.66 23.54 -32.44
CA TYR A 125 -17.90 24.45 -33.27
C TYR A 125 -16.96 23.61 -34.13
N CYS A 126 -17.13 23.67 -35.45
CA CYS A 126 -16.37 22.88 -36.41
C CYS A 126 -15.81 23.80 -37.50
N GLU A 127 -14.58 24.25 -37.31
CA GLU A 127 -13.78 24.92 -38.34
C GLU A 127 -12.55 24.06 -38.70
N PRO A 128 -11.92 24.27 -39.87
CA PRO A 128 -10.79 23.47 -40.33
C PRO A 128 -9.61 23.41 -39.34
N ASP A 129 -9.39 24.50 -38.60
CA ASP A 129 -8.29 24.64 -37.64
C ASP A 129 -8.71 24.37 -36.19
N ALA A 130 -10.01 24.42 -35.88
CA ALA A 130 -10.53 24.26 -34.53
C ALA A 130 -11.88 23.55 -34.51
N ALA A 131 -11.93 22.39 -33.88
CA ALA A 131 -13.17 21.67 -33.60
C ALA A 131 -13.30 21.38 -32.11
N TYR A 132 -14.42 21.76 -31.50
CA TYR A 132 -14.72 21.46 -30.10
C TYR A 132 -16.23 21.52 -29.80
N ALA A 133 -16.64 20.80 -28.75
CA ALA A 133 -18.00 20.87 -28.22
C ALA A 133 -18.11 21.88 -27.08
N TYR A 134 -19.23 22.60 -27.03
CA TYR A 134 -19.60 23.52 -25.95
C TYR A 134 -21.07 23.31 -25.55
N GLY A 135 -21.47 23.81 -24.37
CA GLY A 135 -22.80 23.61 -23.79
C GLY A 135 -22.75 23.02 -22.39
N ILE A 136 -23.91 22.59 -21.86
CA ILE A 136 -24.02 22.07 -20.50
C ILE A 136 -23.27 20.75 -20.32
N ILE A 137 -23.23 19.89 -21.35
CA ILE A 137 -22.54 18.59 -21.27
C ILE A 137 -21.03 18.78 -21.00
N PRO A 138 -20.25 19.55 -21.80
CA PRO A 138 -18.86 19.87 -21.47
C PRO A 138 -18.67 20.59 -20.14
N LEU A 139 -19.62 21.47 -19.77
CA LEU A 139 -19.58 22.19 -18.49
C LEU A 139 -19.61 21.25 -17.27
N SER A 140 -20.18 20.05 -17.41
CA SER A 140 -20.23 19.06 -16.31
C SER A 140 -18.86 18.71 -15.74
N SER A 141 -17.83 18.55 -16.59
CA SER A 141 -16.47 18.25 -16.13
C SER A 141 -15.76 19.48 -15.57
N TYR A 142 -16.04 20.66 -16.11
CA TYR A 142 -15.57 21.93 -15.56
C TYR A 142 -16.25 22.30 -14.23
N PHE A 143 -17.39 21.67 -13.91
CA PHE A 143 -18.00 21.73 -12.59
C PHE A 143 -17.42 20.67 -11.64
N ALA A 144 -17.33 19.41 -12.09
CA ALA A 144 -16.85 18.30 -11.27
C ALA A 144 -15.38 18.48 -10.83
N PHE A 145 -14.52 18.91 -11.75
CA PHE A 145 -13.09 19.06 -11.49
C PHE A 145 -12.79 20.05 -10.36
N PRO A 146 -13.25 21.32 -10.36
CA PRO A 146 -12.98 22.24 -9.26
C PRO A 146 -13.54 21.76 -7.92
N CYS A 147 -14.73 21.14 -7.92
CA CYS A 147 -15.32 20.59 -6.69
C CYS A 147 -14.37 19.56 -6.05
N TYR A 148 -13.95 18.55 -6.81
CA TYR A 148 -13.04 17.53 -6.30
C TYR A 148 -11.65 18.07 -6.03
N PHE A 149 -11.12 18.95 -6.87
CA PHE A 149 -9.83 19.60 -6.67
C PHE A 149 -9.78 20.33 -5.32
N LEU A 150 -10.78 21.18 -5.02
CA LEU A 150 -10.86 21.90 -3.76
C LEU A 150 -11.01 20.95 -2.57
N MET A 151 -11.77 19.86 -2.72
CA MET A 151 -11.87 18.83 -1.68
C MET A 151 -10.52 18.15 -1.41
N ILE A 152 -9.72 17.85 -2.45
CA ILE A 152 -8.37 17.28 -2.27
C ILE A 152 -7.46 18.29 -1.56
N VAL A 153 -7.46 19.55 -2.00
CA VAL A 153 -6.65 20.61 -1.36
C VAL A 153 -7.02 20.74 0.12
N PHE A 154 -8.32 20.75 0.45
CA PHE A 154 -8.78 20.78 1.83
C PHE A 154 -8.32 19.56 2.64
N LEU A 155 -8.34 18.35 2.06
CA LEU A 155 -7.84 17.14 2.70
C LEU A 155 -6.35 17.24 3.01
N LEU A 156 -5.54 17.69 2.04
CA LEU A 156 -4.08 17.85 2.21
C LEU A 156 -3.71 18.99 3.16
N LEU A 157 -4.51 20.05 3.27
CA LEU A 157 -4.25 21.11 4.27
C LEU A 157 -4.56 20.66 5.70
N ARG A 158 -5.49 19.70 5.86
CA ARG A 158 -5.90 19.18 7.17
C ARG A 158 -5.05 18.01 7.65
N SER A 159 -4.45 17.24 6.74
CA SER A 159 -3.63 16.09 7.13
C SER A 159 -2.34 16.55 7.83
N ASP A 160 -1.91 15.74 8.79
CA ASP A 160 -0.72 16.01 9.59
C ASP A 160 0.53 15.90 8.70
N GLN A 161 1.06 17.06 8.29
CA GLN A 161 2.20 17.16 7.38
C GLN A 161 3.43 16.38 7.87
N PHE A 162 3.55 16.11 9.18
CA PHE A 162 4.71 15.42 9.75
C PHE A 162 4.65 13.90 9.63
N LYS A 163 3.45 13.29 9.55
CA LYS A 163 3.30 11.82 9.48
C LYS A 163 3.38 11.26 8.06
N GLU A 164 3.10 12.07 7.05
CA GLU A 164 2.99 11.62 5.65
C GLU A 164 3.77 12.53 4.67
N LYS A 165 4.91 13.11 5.09
CA LYS A 165 5.72 14.08 4.31
C LYS A 165 5.96 13.66 2.86
N GLN A 166 6.23 12.38 2.62
CA GLN A 166 6.52 11.86 1.28
C GLN A 166 5.30 11.96 0.35
N TYR A 167 4.13 11.53 0.81
CA TYR A 167 2.90 11.57 0.01
C TYR A 167 2.39 12.98 -0.25
N HIS A 168 2.62 13.90 0.70
CA HIS A 168 2.23 15.30 0.55
C HIS A 168 2.89 15.97 -0.65
N PHE A 169 4.19 15.77 -0.84
CA PHE A 169 4.92 16.35 -1.97
C PHE A 169 4.44 15.77 -3.30
N GLU A 170 4.30 14.43 -3.36
CA GLU A 170 3.85 13.72 -4.55
C GLU A 170 2.45 14.18 -4.99
N PHE A 171 1.48 14.24 -4.06
CA PHE A 171 0.12 14.71 -4.38
C PHE A 171 0.10 16.18 -4.78
N THR A 172 0.90 17.05 -4.16
CA THR A 172 0.98 18.47 -4.51
C THR A 172 1.51 18.66 -5.93
N LEU A 173 2.54 17.89 -6.31
CA LEU A 173 3.09 17.90 -7.66
C LEU A 173 2.05 17.43 -8.69
N PHE A 174 1.35 16.33 -8.40
CA PHE A 174 0.28 15.83 -9.27
C PHE A 174 -0.85 16.85 -9.45
N LEU A 175 -1.34 17.45 -8.35
CA LEU A 175 -2.39 18.46 -8.40
C LEU A 175 -1.97 19.70 -9.21
N SER A 176 -0.71 20.10 -9.11
CA SER A 176 -0.18 21.23 -9.86
C SER A 176 -0.23 20.95 -11.37
N ILE A 177 0.24 19.75 -11.78
CA ILE A 177 0.17 19.32 -13.19
C ILE A 177 -1.28 19.22 -13.65
N TRP A 178 -2.16 18.64 -12.83
CA TRP A 178 -3.57 18.43 -13.16
C TRP A 178 -4.36 19.74 -13.29
N LEU A 179 -4.03 20.74 -12.46
CA LEU A 179 -4.59 22.09 -12.57
C LEU A 179 -4.14 22.80 -13.85
N VAL A 180 -2.86 22.71 -14.18
CA VAL A 180 -2.31 23.31 -15.41
C VAL A 180 -2.96 22.67 -16.65
N THR A 181 -3.07 21.34 -16.71
CA THR A 181 -3.71 20.66 -17.84
C THR A 181 -5.19 21.02 -17.96
N ALA A 182 -5.91 21.13 -16.84
CA ALA A 182 -7.30 21.56 -16.83
C ALA A 182 -7.49 23.02 -17.29
N LEU A 183 -6.61 23.93 -16.84
CA LEU A 183 -6.65 25.35 -17.22
C LEU A 183 -6.38 25.51 -18.73
N VAL A 184 -5.35 24.85 -19.26
CA VAL A 184 -5.05 24.90 -20.70
C VAL A 184 -6.18 24.28 -21.52
N GLN A 185 -6.78 23.17 -21.07
CA GLN A 185 -7.93 22.56 -21.72
C GLN A 185 -9.17 23.47 -21.74
N TYR A 186 -9.36 24.29 -20.69
CA TYR A 186 -10.44 25.27 -20.62
C TYR A 186 -10.22 26.46 -21.56
N LEU A 187 -9.00 27.02 -21.57
CA LEU A 187 -8.65 28.17 -22.40
C LEU A 187 -8.51 27.81 -23.89
N CYS A 188 -8.01 26.61 -24.19
CA CYS A 188 -7.74 26.11 -25.53
C CYS A 188 -8.44 24.76 -25.77
N PRO A 189 -9.78 24.74 -25.91
CA PRO A 189 -10.56 23.50 -25.98
C PRO A 189 -10.22 22.62 -27.20
N TYR A 190 -9.74 23.24 -28.28
CA TYR A 190 -9.32 22.58 -29.52
C TYR A 190 -8.06 21.71 -29.37
N MET A 191 -7.32 21.79 -28.26
CA MET A 191 -6.12 20.96 -28.04
C MET A 191 -6.43 19.52 -27.60
N HIS A 192 -7.66 19.23 -27.17
CA HIS A 192 -8.11 17.88 -26.77
C HIS A 192 -7.21 17.18 -25.72
N LEU A 193 -6.61 17.94 -24.80
CA LEU A 193 -5.68 17.52 -23.73
C LEU A 193 -6.26 16.54 -22.71
N SER A 194 -7.58 16.35 -22.66
CA SER A 194 -8.24 15.44 -21.72
C SER A 194 -7.65 14.02 -21.73
N SER A 195 -7.30 13.49 -22.91
CA SER A 195 -6.70 12.15 -23.04
C SER A 195 -5.30 12.06 -22.45
N ALA A 196 -4.48 13.09 -22.67
CA ALA A 196 -3.15 13.18 -22.08
C ALA A 196 -3.22 13.35 -20.57
N SER A 197 -4.18 14.13 -20.07
CA SER A 197 -4.38 14.29 -18.62
C SER A 197 -4.75 12.97 -17.94
N SER A 198 -5.65 12.16 -18.52
CA SER A 198 -5.97 10.82 -17.99
C SER A 198 -4.76 9.89 -18.03
N CYS A 199 -3.97 9.94 -19.10
CA CYS A 199 -2.73 9.16 -19.23
C CYS A 199 -1.70 9.52 -18.16
N VAL A 200 -1.43 10.82 -17.95
CA VAL A 200 -0.52 11.32 -16.91
C VAL A 200 -1.01 10.91 -15.53
N ALA A 201 -2.32 10.96 -15.26
CA ALA A 201 -2.87 10.49 -13.99
C ALA A 201 -2.59 9.00 -13.77
N VAL A 202 -2.92 8.13 -14.73
CA VAL A 202 -2.65 6.69 -14.63
C VAL A 202 -1.17 6.41 -14.44
N LEU A 203 -0.30 7.08 -15.20
CA LEU A 203 1.14 6.92 -15.11
C LEU A 203 1.67 7.35 -13.72
N PHE A 204 1.18 8.47 -13.20
CA PHE A 204 1.54 8.97 -11.89
C PHE A 204 1.16 7.97 -10.78
N TYR A 205 -0.07 7.46 -10.80
CA TYR A 205 -0.52 6.45 -9.82
C TYR A 205 0.27 5.14 -9.93
N TYR A 206 0.58 4.70 -11.14
CA TYR A 206 1.40 3.52 -11.37
C TYR A 206 2.81 3.68 -10.78
N LEU A 207 3.50 4.76 -11.14
CA LEU A 207 4.91 4.95 -10.76
C LEU A 207 5.10 5.18 -9.27
N ILE A 208 4.18 5.92 -8.65
CA ILE A 208 4.35 6.37 -7.26
C ILE A 208 3.70 5.41 -6.25
N PHE A 209 2.53 4.85 -6.57
CA PHE A 209 1.71 4.17 -5.56
C PHE A 209 1.43 2.69 -5.81
N GLU A 210 1.31 2.29 -7.07
CA GLU A 210 0.80 0.95 -7.43
C GLU A 210 1.81 0.13 -8.24
N ASN A 211 3.09 0.51 -8.23
CA ASN A 211 4.16 -0.22 -8.91
C ASN A 211 4.30 -1.63 -8.30
N PRO A 212 3.88 -2.69 -9.00
CA PRO A 212 3.87 -4.04 -8.42
C PRO A 212 5.28 -4.60 -8.19
N LYS A 213 6.28 -4.07 -8.89
CA LYS A 213 7.69 -4.47 -8.74
C LYS A 213 8.21 -4.20 -7.33
N ASP A 214 7.70 -3.17 -6.67
CA ASP A 214 8.08 -2.83 -5.30
C ASP A 214 7.47 -3.79 -4.27
N HIS A 215 6.41 -4.50 -4.66
CA HIS A 215 5.77 -5.51 -3.81
C HIS A 215 6.46 -6.87 -3.86
N THR A 216 7.24 -7.18 -4.88
CA THR A 216 7.95 -8.48 -4.98
C THR A 216 9.26 -8.46 -4.20
N ASP A 217 9.58 -9.52 -3.46
CA ASP A 217 10.89 -9.64 -2.81
C ASP A 217 11.97 -9.92 -3.86
N LYS A 218 13.13 -9.24 -3.73
CA LYS A 218 14.24 -9.37 -4.68
C LYS A 218 15.03 -10.66 -4.49
N ASP A 219 15.06 -11.19 -3.27
CA ASP A 219 15.87 -12.34 -2.91
C ASP A 219 15.03 -13.63 -2.85
N ILE A 220 13.74 -13.53 -2.49
CA ILE A 220 12.83 -14.68 -2.34
C ILE A 220 11.69 -14.55 -3.37
N SER A 221 11.87 -15.18 -4.53
CA SER A 221 10.92 -15.08 -5.66
C SER A 221 9.48 -15.51 -5.30
N SER A 222 9.37 -16.41 -4.33
CA SER A 222 8.11 -17.00 -3.86
C SER A 222 7.31 -16.09 -2.91
N ALA A 223 7.92 -14.98 -2.45
CA ALA A 223 7.38 -14.10 -1.42
C ALA A 223 7.24 -12.64 -1.90
N PHE A 224 6.29 -11.93 -1.30
CA PHE A 224 6.22 -10.48 -1.37
C PHE A 224 7.24 -9.84 -0.42
N SER A 225 7.64 -8.61 -0.74
CA SER A 225 8.62 -7.84 0.02
C SER A 225 8.10 -7.44 1.40
N ARG A 226 9.02 -7.02 2.27
CA ARG A 226 8.67 -6.41 3.56
C ARG A 226 7.80 -5.16 3.40
N TYR A 227 8.08 -4.34 2.40
CA TYR A 227 7.24 -3.18 2.10
C TYR A 227 5.79 -3.58 1.82
N ALA A 228 5.57 -4.63 1.01
CA ALA A 228 4.23 -5.15 0.74
C ALA A 228 3.51 -5.66 1.99
N PHE A 229 4.24 -6.27 2.93
CA PHE A 229 3.69 -6.70 4.22
C PHE A 229 3.19 -5.51 5.04
N GLU A 230 4.06 -4.52 5.24
CA GLU A 230 3.76 -3.32 6.02
C GLU A 230 2.58 -2.56 5.41
N TYR A 231 2.57 -2.44 4.07
CA TYR A 231 1.50 -1.82 3.31
C TYR A 231 0.15 -2.54 3.48
N THR A 232 0.15 -3.88 3.37
CA THR A 232 -1.06 -4.71 3.54
C THR A 232 -1.63 -4.60 4.96
N VAL A 233 -0.77 -4.71 5.97
CA VAL A 233 -1.14 -4.61 7.38
C VAL A 233 -1.70 -3.23 7.72
N GLN A 234 -1.06 -2.17 7.23
CA GLN A 234 -1.54 -0.79 7.41
C GLN A 234 -2.94 -0.61 6.80
N GLU A 235 -3.19 -1.16 5.61
CA GLU A 235 -4.52 -1.14 5.01
C GLU A 235 -5.56 -1.87 5.86
N PHE A 236 -5.23 -3.02 6.43
CA PHE A 236 -6.15 -3.79 7.27
C PHE A 236 -6.48 -3.05 8.57
N PHE A 237 -5.50 -2.39 9.19
CA PHE A 237 -5.73 -1.52 10.35
C PHE A 237 -6.62 -0.32 9.99
N LYS A 238 -6.36 0.36 8.87
CA LYS A 238 -7.20 1.48 8.39
C LYS A 238 -8.65 1.04 8.10
N LEU A 239 -8.88 -0.22 7.70
CA LEU A 239 -10.21 -0.81 7.49
C LEU A 239 -10.86 -1.38 8.76
N ARG A 240 -10.17 -1.39 9.90
CA ARG A 240 -10.58 -2.07 11.15
C ARG A 240 -10.96 -3.54 10.93
N ARG A 241 -10.24 -4.23 10.05
CA ARG A 241 -10.41 -5.67 9.85
C ARG A 241 -9.79 -6.43 11.02
N HIS A 242 -10.44 -7.52 11.41
CA HIS A 242 -9.87 -8.50 12.33
C HIS A 242 -9.10 -9.53 11.51
N PHE A 243 -7.85 -9.81 11.88
CA PHE A 243 -6.95 -10.71 11.17
C PHE A 243 -5.88 -11.26 12.12
N TRP A 244 -5.23 -12.37 11.73
CA TRP A 244 -4.07 -12.90 12.42
C TRP A 244 -2.87 -12.90 11.50
N VAL A 245 -1.71 -12.59 12.07
CA VAL A 245 -0.41 -12.71 11.40
C VAL A 245 0.30 -13.92 11.95
N ILE A 246 0.66 -14.85 11.07
CA ILE A 246 1.50 -16.00 11.39
C ILE A 246 2.87 -15.73 10.80
N ASN A 247 3.90 -15.79 11.65
CA ASN A 247 5.27 -15.46 11.27
C ASN A 247 6.22 -16.57 11.69
N PHE A 248 7.07 -16.97 10.75
CA PHE A 248 8.13 -17.96 10.88
C PHE A 248 9.46 -17.23 10.91
N SER A 249 10.26 -17.43 11.94
CA SER A 249 11.57 -16.82 12.09
C SER A 249 12.65 -17.88 12.24
N LEU A 250 13.67 -17.80 11.39
CA LEU A 250 14.83 -18.68 11.47
C LEU A 250 15.62 -18.35 12.74
N GLN A 251 15.91 -19.36 13.57
CA GLN A 251 16.57 -19.22 14.87
C GLN A 251 18.07 -19.46 14.78
N ASN A 252 18.51 -20.50 14.07
CA ASN A 252 19.92 -20.85 13.89
C ASN A 252 20.60 -20.07 12.76
N VAL A 253 20.26 -18.79 12.59
CA VAL A 253 20.80 -17.92 11.53
C VAL A 253 22.31 -17.82 11.63
N GLU A 254 22.87 -17.62 12.83
CA GLU A 254 24.31 -17.45 13.01
C GLU A 254 25.09 -18.70 12.61
N ALA A 255 24.62 -19.88 13.03
CA ALA A 255 25.25 -21.16 12.70
C ALA A 255 25.20 -21.47 11.18
N ILE A 256 24.06 -21.20 10.53
CA ILE A 256 23.93 -21.40 9.08
C ILE A 256 24.82 -20.38 8.34
N ARG A 257 24.80 -19.12 8.75
CA ARG A 257 25.57 -18.04 8.13
C ARG A 257 27.07 -18.26 8.27
N SER A 258 27.56 -18.72 9.42
CA SER A 258 28.99 -19.00 9.63
C SER A 258 29.48 -20.18 8.81
N THR A 259 28.62 -21.17 8.57
CA THR A 259 28.99 -22.43 7.91
C THR A 259 28.84 -22.35 6.39
N TYR A 260 27.75 -21.74 5.90
CA TYR A 260 27.35 -21.76 4.49
C TYR A 260 27.21 -20.35 3.88
N GLY A 261 27.40 -19.29 4.66
CA GLY A 261 27.28 -17.91 4.22
C GLY A 261 25.84 -17.36 4.25
N GLN A 262 25.68 -16.09 3.92
CA GLN A 262 24.39 -15.39 4.02
C GLN A 262 23.35 -15.86 3.00
N LYS A 263 23.78 -16.23 1.79
CA LYS A 263 22.88 -16.71 0.72
C LYS A 263 22.15 -17.98 1.14
N ALA A 264 22.84 -18.89 1.84
CA ALA A 264 22.26 -20.11 2.38
C ALA A 264 21.05 -19.85 3.28
N CYS A 265 21.11 -18.82 4.14
CA CYS A 265 19.99 -18.46 5.01
C CYS A 265 18.75 -18.04 4.22
N ILE A 266 18.92 -17.34 3.09
CA ILE A 266 17.82 -16.90 2.23
C ILE A 266 17.26 -18.10 1.45
N GLU A 267 18.13 -18.93 0.89
CA GLU A 267 17.74 -20.17 0.18
C GLU A 267 16.98 -21.12 1.12
N CYS A 268 17.36 -21.21 2.40
CA CYS A 268 16.59 -21.96 3.40
C CYS A 268 15.14 -21.47 3.51
N LEU A 269 14.90 -20.16 3.48
CA LEU A 269 13.54 -19.60 3.57
C LEU A 269 12.74 -19.92 2.32
N GLU A 270 13.34 -19.71 1.14
CA GLU A 270 12.67 -20.03 -0.12
C GLU A 270 12.33 -21.52 -0.22
N LYS A 271 13.27 -22.39 0.16
CA LYS A 271 13.03 -23.83 0.17
C LYS A 271 11.97 -24.22 1.20
N ALA A 272 11.97 -23.62 2.40
CA ALA A 272 10.92 -23.86 3.38
C ALA A 272 9.54 -23.48 2.82
N ILE A 273 9.44 -22.33 2.16
CA ILE A 273 8.21 -21.84 1.53
C ILE A 273 7.72 -22.82 0.45
N GLN A 274 8.61 -23.28 -0.44
CA GLN A 274 8.26 -24.17 -1.54
C GLN A 274 7.91 -25.60 -1.12
N THR A 275 8.48 -26.06 0.01
CA THR A 275 8.30 -27.44 0.49
C THR A 275 6.92 -27.68 1.09
N ILE A 276 6.22 -26.62 1.51
CA ILE A 276 4.94 -26.70 2.23
C ILE A 276 3.81 -26.43 1.24
N PRO A 277 3.00 -27.43 0.86
CA PRO A 277 1.96 -27.24 -0.15
C PRO A 277 0.91 -26.20 0.25
N GLU A 278 0.56 -26.13 1.53
CA GLU A 278 -0.47 -25.22 2.06
C GLU A 278 -0.10 -23.75 1.84
N PHE A 279 1.19 -23.45 1.86
CA PHE A 279 1.74 -22.10 1.65
C PHE A 279 1.47 -21.57 0.23
N LYS A 280 1.26 -22.43 -0.76
CA LYS A 280 0.94 -22.02 -2.14
C LYS A 280 -0.41 -21.30 -2.23
N SER A 281 -1.33 -21.54 -1.30
CA SER A 281 -2.65 -20.89 -1.26
C SER A 281 -2.61 -19.51 -0.61
N TYR A 282 -1.50 -19.14 0.04
CA TYR A 282 -1.38 -17.89 0.79
C TYR A 282 -0.49 -16.87 0.06
N ASN A 283 -0.77 -15.60 0.34
CA ASN A 283 0.18 -14.53 0.04
C ASN A 283 1.23 -14.53 1.15
N ILE A 284 2.43 -15.01 0.81
CA ILE A 284 3.57 -15.06 1.72
C ILE A 284 4.34 -13.77 1.57
N PHE A 285 4.74 -13.21 2.70
CA PHE A 285 5.49 -11.99 2.79
C PHE A 285 6.77 -12.24 3.55
N ARG A 286 7.85 -11.57 3.15
CA ARG A 286 8.98 -11.34 4.03
C ARG A 286 8.55 -10.34 5.10
N THR A 287 8.69 -10.70 6.36
CA THR A 287 8.22 -9.87 7.49
C THR A 287 9.38 -9.11 8.13
N LEU A 288 10.45 -9.83 8.44
CA LEU A 288 11.70 -9.33 9.01
C LEU A 288 12.89 -9.96 8.27
N GLU A 289 14.10 -9.60 8.68
CA GLU A 289 15.30 -10.29 8.20
C GLU A 289 15.26 -11.76 8.66
N TYR A 290 15.43 -12.70 7.71
CA TYR A 290 15.31 -14.14 7.92
C TYR A 290 13.97 -14.63 8.52
N SER A 291 12.89 -13.89 8.26
CA SER A 291 11.54 -14.28 8.65
C SER A 291 10.57 -14.11 7.49
N PHE A 292 9.57 -14.98 7.42
CA PHE A 292 8.47 -14.88 6.48
C PHE A 292 7.15 -15.17 7.20
N GLY A 293 6.06 -14.68 6.66
CA GLY A 293 4.74 -14.85 7.26
C GLY A 293 3.62 -14.64 6.28
N PHE A 294 2.41 -14.91 6.75
CA PHE A 294 1.18 -14.70 5.99
C PHE A 294 0.06 -14.27 6.92
N ILE A 295 -1.02 -13.77 6.30
CA ILE A 295 -2.16 -13.20 7.01
C ILE A 295 -3.37 -14.10 6.78
N ILE A 296 -4.08 -14.42 7.85
CA ILE A 296 -5.34 -15.18 7.82
C ILE A 296 -6.47 -14.37 8.44
N ASN A 297 -7.70 -14.66 8.03
CA ASN A 297 -8.90 -13.93 8.47
C ASN A 297 -9.84 -14.78 9.36
N SER A 298 -9.50 -16.04 9.63
CA SER A 298 -10.33 -16.95 10.42
C SER A 298 -9.52 -17.64 11.52
N LYS A 299 -10.10 -17.70 12.72
CA LYS A 299 -9.55 -18.48 13.84
C LYS A 299 -9.60 -19.99 13.59
N GLU A 300 -10.55 -20.46 12.80
CA GLU A 300 -10.66 -21.88 12.45
C GLU A 300 -9.49 -22.31 11.56
N GLU A 301 -9.09 -21.46 10.61
CA GLU A 301 -7.88 -21.68 9.80
C GLU A 301 -6.65 -21.76 10.71
N LEU A 302 -6.51 -20.84 11.68
CA LEU A 302 -5.42 -20.88 12.66
C LEU A 302 -5.38 -22.22 13.41
N ASN A 303 -6.53 -22.74 13.85
CA ASN A 303 -6.63 -24.02 14.56
C ASN A 303 -6.21 -25.22 13.68
N ASN A 304 -6.59 -25.23 12.41
CA ASN A 304 -6.20 -26.26 11.46
C ASN A 304 -4.68 -26.21 11.16
N LEU A 305 -4.10 -25.01 11.14
CA LEU A 305 -2.66 -24.82 10.97
C LEU A 305 -1.86 -25.37 12.18
N TYR A 306 -2.37 -25.25 13.41
CA TYR A 306 -1.72 -25.88 14.58
C TYR A 306 -1.63 -27.40 14.49
N GLY A 307 -2.64 -28.05 13.93
CA GLY A 307 -2.67 -29.52 13.80
C GLY A 307 -1.71 -30.07 12.74
N SER A 308 -1.28 -29.23 11.79
CA SER A 308 -0.52 -29.65 10.60
C SER A 308 0.97 -29.30 10.65
N TYR A 309 1.37 -28.24 11.37
CA TYR A 309 2.76 -27.75 11.32
C TYR A 309 3.72 -28.40 12.33
N LYS A 310 4.49 -29.38 11.83
CA LYS A 310 5.78 -29.81 12.38
C LYS A 310 6.93 -29.34 11.48
N LEU A 311 7.09 -28.02 11.30
CA LEU A 311 8.20 -27.44 10.52
C LEU A 311 9.56 -27.68 11.16
N SER A 312 9.59 -27.77 12.50
CA SER A 312 10.80 -27.69 13.33
C SER A 312 11.90 -28.71 13.00
N ASP A 313 11.55 -29.87 12.42
CA ASP A 313 12.47 -31.02 12.41
C ASP A 313 12.78 -31.58 11.02
N ARG A 314 12.43 -30.88 9.93
CA ARG A 314 12.74 -31.36 8.57
C ARG A 314 14.05 -30.76 8.06
N THR A 315 15.03 -31.63 7.79
CA THR A 315 16.23 -31.26 7.04
C THR A 315 15.83 -30.80 5.64
N LEU A 316 16.27 -29.61 5.26
CA LEU A 316 16.09 -29.08 3.91
C LEU A 316 17.32 -29.40 3.09
N PHE A 317 17.09 -30.02 1.94
CA PHE A 317 18.12 -30.20 0.91
C PHE A 317 18.17 -28.91 0.07
N LEU A 318 19.24 -28.14 0.27
CA LEU A 318 19.63 -27.08 -0.65
C LEU A 318 20.48 -27.69 -1.78
N THR A 319 20.70 -26.92 -2.84
CA THR A 319 21.31 -27.40 -4.09
C THR A 319 22.63 -28.14 -3.87
N ASP A 320 23.45 -27.66 -2.92
CA ASP A 320 24.81 -28.15 -2.70
C ASP A 320 25.09 -28.66 -1.27
N TYR A 321 24.14 -28.53 -0.33
CA TYR A 321 24.34 -28.89 1.08
C TYR A 321 23.03 -29.13 1.84
N MET A 322 23.10 -29.92 2.91
CA MET A 322 21.97 -30.20 3.81
C MET A 322 21.98 -29.24 4.99
N VAL A 323 20.86 -28.56 5.21
CA VAL A 323 20.68 -27.66 6.36
C VAL A 323 19.48 -28.13 7.18
N ALA A 324 19.63 -28.13 8.50
CA ALA A 324 18.53 -28.33 9.45
C ALA A 324 18.12 -26.96 10.01
N PRO A 325 17.21 -26.21 9.34
CA PRO A 325 16.76 -24.93 9.86
C PRO A 325 15.85 -25.13 11.08
N SER A 326 16.06 -24.33 12.11
CA SER A 326 15.15 -24.24 13.25
C SER A 326 14.28 -23.00 13.10
N PHE A 327 12.97 -23.19 13.00
CA PHE A 327 12.01 -22.10 12.89
C PHE A 327 11.24 -21.94 14.19
N SER A 328 11.19 -20.71 14.73
CA SER A 328 10.16 -20.32 15.67
C SER A 328 8.96 -19.80 14.92
N VAL A 329 7.77 -20.14 15.37
CA VAL A 329 6.52 -19.67 14.77
C VAL A 329 5.75 -18.89 15.82
N CYS A 330 5.30 -17.69 15.47
CA CYS A 330 4.45 -16.89 16.32
C CYS A 330 3.16 -16.49 15.60
N SER A 331 2.03 -16.52 16.32
CA SER A 331 0.75 -16.00 15.84
C SER A 331 0.34 -14.77 16.64
N ILE A 332 -0.04 -13.69 15.97
CA ILE A 332 -0.48 -12.44 16.61
C ILE A 332 -1.88 -12.08 16.10
N GLU A 333 -2.82 -11.86 17.02
CA GLU A 333 -4.18 -11.40 16.73
C GLU A 333 -4.25 -9.86 16.63
N CYS A 334 -4.72 -9.36 15.49
CA CYS A 334 -4.87 -7.94 15.20
C CYS A 334 -6.35 -7.60 14.91
N PRO A 335 -6.88 -6.46 15.41
CA PRO A 335 -6.20 -5.43 16.18
C PRO A 335 -6.22 -5.66 17.71
N ALA A 336 -6.60 -6.86 18.18
CA ALA A 336 -6.83 -7.14 19.60
C ALA A 336 -5.57 -7.00 20.48
N ILE A 337 -4.41 -7.40 19.96
CA ILE A 337 -3.12 -7.33 20.67
C ILE A 337 -2.34 -6.10 20.23
N VAL A 338 -2.32 -5.82 18.92
CA VAL A 338 -1.60 -4.68 18.34
C VAL A 338 -2.49 -3.97 17.33
N SER A 339 -2.49 -2.65 17.36
CA SER A 339 -3.37 -1.79 16.54
C SER A 339 -2.63 -0.91 15.53
N SER A 340 -1.31 -1.01 15.42
CA SER A 340 -0.47 -0.28 14.45
C SER A 340 0.50 -1.19 13.72
N SER A 341 0.84 -0.85 12.47
CA SER A 341 1.82 -1.59 11.66
C SER A 341 3.21 -1.58 12.31
N GLU A 342 3.67 -0.42 12.78
CA GLU A 342 4.94 -0.26 13.49
C GLU A 342 5.00 -1.10 14.77
N GLY A 343 3.92 -1.09 15.56
CA GLY A 343 3.81 -1.91 16.76
C GLY A 343 3.89 -3.40 16.44
N LEU A 344 3.31 -3.82 15.31
CA LEU A 344 3.29 -5.22 14.91
C LEU A 344 4.69 -5.68 14.49
N ILE A 345 5.37 -4.90 13.66
CA ILE A 345 6.74 -5.17 13.21
C ILE A 345 7.67 -5.27 14.42
N SER A 346 7.54 -4.35 15.37
CA SER A 346 8.37 -4.37 16.57
C SER A 346 8.04 -5.55 17.49
N LEU A 347 6.77 -5.93 17.63
CA LEU A 347 6.40 -7.14 18.37
C LEU A 347 6.94 -8.40 17.71
N LEU A 348 6.89 -8.50 16.37
CA LEU A 348 7.51 -9.59 15.63
C LEU A 348 9.02 -9.66 15.87
N ALA A 349 9.71 -8.50 15.92
CA ALA A 349 11.15 -8.44 16.19
C ALA A 349 11.47 -8.88 17.63
N PHE A 350 10.65 -8.46 18.59
CA PHE A 350 10.75 -8.92 19.98
C PHE A 350 10.56 -10.44 20.08
N CYS A 351 9.54 -11.00 19.41
CA CYS A 351 9.29 -12.44 19.37
C CYS A 351 10.40 -13.21 18.63
N LYS A 352 11.12 -12.60 17.70
CA LYS A 352 12.27 -13.25 17.06
C LYS A 352 13.43 -13.44 18.05
N ASN A 353 13.70 -12.43 18.87
CA ASN A 353 14.88 -12.38 19.76
C ASN A 353 14.60 -12.95 21.16
N GLY A 354 13.37 -12.83 21.65
CA GLY A 354 12.98 -13.16 23.03
C GLY A 354 12.62 -14.62 23.28
N VAL A 355 12.82 -15.51 22.30
CA VAL A 355 12.48 -16.93 22.44
C VAL A 355 13.62 -17.66 23.13
N GLU A 356 13.63 -17.58 24.46
CA GLU A 356 14.00 -18.76 25.24
C GLU A 356 12.86 -19.77 25.05
N SER A 357 13.12 -20.80 24.27
CA SER A 357 12.16 -21.85 23.92
C SER A 357 11.63 -22.54 25.18
N LYS A 358 10.55 -22.04 25.77
CA LYS A 358 9.76 -22.80 26.74
C LYS A 358 9.05 -23.92 25.99
N SER A 359 9.61 -25.12 26.11
CA SER A 359 8.91 -26.42 26.05
C SER A 359 8.03 -26.70 24.81
N GLY A 360 8.59 -27.43 23.85
CA GLY A 360 7.90 -28.50 23.10
C GLY A 360 6.76 -28.15 22.13
N SER A 361 6.25 -26.91 22.09
CA SER A 361 5.25 -26.49 21.09
C SER A 361 5.92 -25.78 19.91
N SER A 362 5.61 -26.23 18.69
CA SER A 362 6.17 -25.70 17.45
C SER A 362 5.68 -24.29 17.08
N ILE A 363 4.58 -23.82 17.70
CA ILE A 363 4.00 -22.50 17.48
C ILE A 363 3.66 -21.84 18.82
N GLN A 364 4.14 -20.61 19.03
CA GLN A 364 3.83 -19.78 20.18
C GLN A 364 2.70 -18.80 19.85
N ILE A 365 1.61 -18.88 20.61
CA ILE A 365 0.54 -17.89 20.53
C ILE A 365 0.96 -16.68 21.36
N ILE A 366 1.13 -15.54 20.70
CA ILE A 366 1.42 -14.30 21.41
C ILE A 366 0.09 -13.82 21.98
N ASP A 367 0.06 -13.69 23.29
CA ASP A 367 -1.07 -13.15 24.04
C ASP A 367 -0.83 -11.68 24.39
N LYS A 368 -1.82 -11.05 25.03
CA LYS A 368 -1.68 -9.68 25.50
C LYS A 368 -0.55 -9.53 26.53
N SER A 369 -0.32 -10.53 27.37
CA SER A 369 0.73 -10.46 28.41
C SER A 369 2.14 -10.37 27.82
N THR A 370 2.40 -11.07 26.72
CA THR A 370 3.68 -11.00 26.00
C THR A 370 3.89 -9.62 25.35
N ALA A 371 2.82 -9.03 24.77
CA ALA A 371 2.87 -7.69 24.23
C ALA A 371 3.11 -6.63 25.32
N GLU A 372 2.47 -6.78 26.49
CA GLU A 372 2.68 -5.92 27.65
C GLU A 372 4.11 -6.03 28.19
N LYS A 373 4.66 -7.24 28.28
CA LYS A 373 6.07 -7.45 28.68
C LYS A 373 7.03 -6.72 27.75
N ARG A 374 6.81 -6.79 26.43
CA ARG A 374 7.60 -6.03 25.44
C ARG A 374 7.50 -4.52 25.67
N ASN A 375 6.29 -4.01 25.91
CA ASN A 375 6.08 -2.58 26.15
C ASN A 375 6.77 -2.12 27.43
N TYR A 376 6.74 -2.94 28.49
CA TYR A 376 7.46 -2.69 29.73
C TYR A 376 8.97 -2.61 29.50
N ILE A 377 9.58 -3.60 28.80
CA ILE A 377 11.02 -3.60 28.51
C ILE A 377 11.41 -2.36 27.70
N THR A 378 10.64 -2.01 26.67
CA THR A 378 10.90 -0.81 25.85
C THR A 378 10.82 0.47 26.68
N ALA A 379 9.86 0.54 27.62
CA ALA A 379 9.74 1.67 28.54
C ALA A 379 10.91 1.76 29.52
N VAL A 380 11.35 0.62 30.07
CA VAL A 380 12.54 0.55 30.93
C VAL A 380 13.79 0.98 30.17
N GLU A 381 14.02 0.50 28.95
CA GLU A 381 15.15 0.93 28.11
C GLU A 381 15.13 2.44 27.84
N SER A 382 13.96 3.00 27.53
CA SER A 382 13.81 4.46 27.36
C SER A 382 14.09 5.23 28.65
N LEU A 383 13.67 4.70 29.81
CA LEU A 383 13.95 5.32 31.10
C LEU A 383 15.43 5.24 31.46
N LEU A 384 16.08 4.11 31.20
CA LEU A 384 17.52 3.94 31.39
C LEU A 384 18.30 4.91 30.49
N GLN A 385 17.94 5.02 29.21
CA GLN A 385 18.59 5.97 28.30
C GLN A 385 18.44 7.41 28.80
N LYS A 386 17.23 7.79 29.24
CA LYS A 386 16.99 9.11 29.82
C LYS A 386 17.81 9.34 31.09
N ALA A 387 17.92 8.34 31.96
CA ALA A 387 18.74 8.42 33.16
C ALA A 387 20.25 8.51 32.84
N VAL A 388 20.73 7.93 31.74
CA VAL A 388 22.09 8.15 31.26
C VAL A 388 22.27 9.60 30.78
N ASP A 389 21.32 10.11 30.00
CA ASP A 389 21.41 11.45 29.40
C ASP A 389 21.25 12.58 30.45
N GLU A 390 20.54 12.32 31.54
CA GLU A 390 20.24 13.29 32.62
C GLU A 390 21.03 13.04 33.92
N ASP A 391 22.09 12.21 33.91
CA ASP A 391 22.88 11.83 35.09
C ASP A 391 22.01 11.31 36.27
N GLY A 392 20.96 10.55 35.96
CA GLY A 392 19.95 10.06 36.90
C GLY A 392 20.33 8.78 37.67
N PHE A 393 21.54 8.24 37.48
CA PHE A 393 22.00 7.05 38.21
C PHE A 393 22.82 7.43 39.44
N GLU A 394 22.48 6.84 40.59
CA GLU A 394 23.24 6.96 41.82
C GLU A 394 24.06 5.68 42.04
N VAL A 395 25.37 5.81 42.28
CA VAL A 395 26.25 4.67 42.53
C VAL A 395 26.45 4.49 44.02
N TYR A 396 26.05 3.32 44.54
CA TYR A 396 26.30 2.91 45.91
C TYR A 396 27.51 1.98 45.96
N TYR A 397 28.32 2.08 47.02
CA TYR A 397 29.54 1.28 47.17
C TYR A 397 29.42 0.29 48.31
N GLN A 398 29.48 -1.00 48.00
CA GLN A 398 29.50 -2.08 48.98
C GLN A 398 30.94 -2.50 49.29
N PRO A 399 31.42 -2.37 50.54
CA PRO A 399 32.80 -2.74 50.89
C PRO A 399 33.00 -4.26 50.88
N ILE A 400 34.04 -4.71 50.20
CA ILE A 400 34.51 -6.10 50.24
C ILE A 400 35.67 -6.19 51.23
N VAL A 401 35.42 -6.88 52.34
CA VAL A 401 36.35 -7.00 53.47
C VAL A 401 37.08 -8.34 53.40
N ASN A 402 38.39 -8.31 53.59
CA ASN A 402 39.20 -9.52 53.69
C ASN A 402 38.92 -10.23 55.02
N SER A 403 38.56 -11.51 54.97
CA SER A 403 38.14 -12.30 56.14
C SER A 403 39.24 -12.54 57.18
N ILE A 404 40.52 -12.46 56.79
CA ILE A 404 41.67 -12.70 57.67
C ILE A 404 42.17 -11.39 58.27
N THR A 405 42.28 -10.34 57.45
CA THR A 405 42.87 -9.06 57.89
C THR A 405 41.84 -8.05 58.37
N HIS A 406 40.54 -8.31 58.18
CA HIS A 406 39.42 -7.41 58.46
C HIS A 406 39.53 -6.00 57.84
N LYS A 407 40.41 -5.83 56.85
CA LYS A 407 40.56 -4.58 56.11
C LYS A 407 39.68 -4.60 54.86
N CYS A 408 39.09 -3.44 54.56
CA CYS A 408 38.41 -3.21 53.29
C CYS A 408 39.45 -3.24 52.16
N VAL A 409 39.23 -4.07 51.14
CA VAL A 409 40.18 -4.26 50.03
C VAL A 409 39.65 -3.63 48.74
N TYR A 410 38.34 -3.78 48.49
CA TYR A 410 37.67 -3.25 47.30
C TYR A 410 36.29 -2.72 47.67
N PHE A 411 35.72 -1.91 46.77
CA PHE A 411 34.31 -1.53 46.80
C PHE A 411 33.66 -2.02 45.52
N GLU A 412 32.59 -2.79 45.66
CA GLU A 412 31.72 -3.14 44.55
C GLU A 412 30.77 -1.96 44.29
N ALA A 413 30.72 -1.52 43.04
CA ALA A 413 29.81 -0.48 42.60
C ALA A 413 28.45 -1.11 42.27
N LEU A 414 27.41 -0.63 42.93
CA LEU A 414 26.01 -0.99 42.70
C LEU A 414 25.33 0.22 42.06
N VAL A 415 24.83 0.03 40.84
CA VAL A 415 24.16 1.07 40.02
C VAL A 415 22.66 0.82 40.01
#